data_AF-A0A814J952-F1
#
_entry.id   AF-A0A814J952-F1
#
_cell.length_a   1.000
_cell.length_b   1.000
_cell.length_c   1.000
_cell.angle_alpha   90.00
_cell.angle_beta   90.00
_cell.angle_gamma   90.00
#
_symmetry.space_group_name_H-M   'P 1'
#
loop_
_entity.id
_entity.type
_entity.pdbx_description
1 polymer ?
#
loop_
_entity_poly.entity_id
_entity_poly.type
_entity_poly.pdbx_seq_one_letter_code
_entity_poly.pdbx_strand_id
1 'polypeptide(L)'
;MEADLGGTELLQPLQWLASYPSDRGRARQIFLLTDGEISNVAQVLDLCRSMTSSTRIFSFGLGHSPSRSLVKGLARSTNGRFVFIPPNTSVDVQVGEQLRKALQLCITNVHIKWNLGVDVQSAPKRSPPVYVNDRLIVYGLVDDDKTIPFDHNPLVELETEHDHHRLAIAKVDRVPSVSDDRTIFTFKINLICLKLNLF
;
A
#
# COMPACT_ATOMS: atom_id res chain seq x y z
N MET A 1 -40.04 -3.40 1.05
CA MET A 1 -38.66 -3.26 1.57
C MET A 1 -38.46 -4.41 2.54
N GLU A 2 -37.84 -5.50 2.08
CA GLU A 2 -37.47 -6.62 2.95
C GLU A 2 -36.09 -6.31 3.51
N ALA A 3 -36.04 -5.96 4.80
CA ALA A 3 -34.82 -6.05 5.58
C ALA A 3 -34.83 -7.45 6.19
N ASP A 4 -33.92 -8.32 5.76
CA ASP A 4 -33.84 -9.74 6.16
C ASP A 4 -33.14 -9.95 7.52
N LEU A 5 -32.80 -8.85 8.21
CA LEU A 5 -31.98 -8.84 9.42
C LEU A 5 -30.58 -9.48 9.21
N GLY A 6 -30.09 -9.48 7.96
CA GLY A 6 -28.83 -10.07 7.54
C GLY A 6 -27.57 -9.41 8.12
N GLY A 7 -26.46 -10.14 8.05
CA GLY A 7 -25.15 -9.75 8.57
C GLY A 7 -24.43 -8.66 7.74
N THR A 8 -23.12 -8.52 7.96
CA THR A 8 -22.33 -7.47 7.31
C THR A 8 -21.79 -7.95 5.95
N GLU A 9 -22.36 -7.44 4.86
CA GLU A 9 -21.96 -7.80 3.48
C GLU A 9 -20.96 -6.80 2.87
N LEU A 10 -19.67 -7.03 3.13
CA LEU A 10 -18.58 -6.15 2.67
C LEU A 10 -18.08 -6.43 1.26
N LEU A 11 -18.24 -7.67 0.77
CA LEU A 11 -17.62 -8.11 -0.47
C LEU A 11 -18.21 -7.42 -1.70
N GLN A 12 -19.55 -7.41 -1.83
CA GLN A 12 -20.21 -6.84 -3.01
C GLN A 12 -19.93 -5.34 -3.20
N PRO A 13 -20.02 -4.48 -2.16
CA PRO A 13 -19.66 -3.06 -2.32
C PRO A 13 -18.20 -2.86 -2.74
N LEU A 14 -17.27 -3.65 -2.21
CA LEU A 14 -15.86 -3.56 -2.60
C LEU A 14 -15.61 -4.06 -4.02
N GLN A 15 -16.33 -5.09 -4.49
CA GLN A 15 -16.27 -5.55 -5.88
C GLN A 15 -16.81 -4.48 -6.84
N TRP A 16 -17.93 -3.85 -6.46
CA TRP A 16 -18.48 -2.73 -7.20
C TRP A 16 -17.46 -1.61 -7.30
N LEU A 17 -16.82 -1.19 -6.19
CA LEU A 17 -15.74 -0.20 -6.23
C LEU A 17 -14.56 -0.64 -7.12
N ALA A 18 -14.12 -1.89 -7.02
CA ALA A 18 -13.03 -2.43 -7.82
C ALA A 18 -13.31 -2.37 -9.34
N SER A 19 -14.58 -2.43 -9.74
CA SER A 19 -14.97 -2.35 -11.14
C SER A 19 -14.79 -0.95 -11.76
N TYR A 20 -14.68 0.09 -10.94
CA TYR A 20 -14.40 1.45 -11.41
C TYR A 20 -12.90 1.72 -11.36
N PRO A 21 -12.24 1.95 -12.51
CA PRO A 21 -10.84 2.38 -12.50
C PRO A 21 -10.69 3.71 -11.76
N SER A 22 -9.56 3.88 -11.07
CA SER A 22 -9.19 5.18 -10.49
C SER A 22 -8.71 6.12 -11.59
N ASP A 23 -9.04 7.41 -11.49
CA ASP A 23 -8.48 8.44 -12.36
C ASP A 23 -6.95 8.45 -12.26
N ARG A 24 -6.28 8.74 -13.38
CA ARG A 24 -4.83 8.93 -13.41
C ARG A 24 -4.40 10.04 -12.45
N GLY A 25 -3.30 9.81 -11.73
CA GLY A 25 -2.78 10.77 -10.75
C GLY A 25 -3.61 10.88 -9.47
N ARG A 26 -4.66 10.06 -9.29
CA ARG A 26 -5.50 10.05 -8.09
C ARG A 26 -5.51 8.69 -7.44
N ALA A 27 -5.22 8.67 -6.15
CA ALA A 27 -5.47 7.50 -5.32
C ALA A 27 -6.85 7.62 -4.67
N ARG A 28 -7.68 6.58 -4.81
CA ARG A 28 -8.99 6.47 -4.15
C ARG A 28 -8.80 6.28 -2.65
N GLN A 29 -9.46 7.09 -1.85
CA GLN A 29 -9.48 6.94 -0.38
C GLN A 29 -10.86 6.42 0.03
N ILE A 30 -10.90 5.29 0.73
CA ILE A 30 -12.14 4.70 1.25
C ILE A 30 -12.09 4.78 2.77
N PHE A 31 -13.13 5.32 3.39
CA PHE A 31 -13.32 5.27 4.84
C PHE A 31 -14.37 4.21 5.15
N LEU A 32 -13.98 3.17 5.89
CA LEU A 32 -14.82 2.01 6.18
C LEU A 32 -15.05 1.91 7.68
N LEU A 33 -16.29 1.98 8.11
CA LEU A 33 -16.69 1.89 9.51
C LEU A 33 -17.41 0.56 9.72
N THR A 34 -17.06 -0.16 10.80
CA THR A 34 -17.72 -1.41 11.18
C THR A 34 -17.65 -1.62 12.68
N ASP A 35 -18.73 -2.09 13.27
CA ASP A 35 -18.83 -2.56 14.66
C ASP A 35 -18.91 -4.10 14.76
N GLY A 36 -19.00 -4.80 13.63
CA GLY A 36 -19.26 -6.23 13.54
C GLY A 36 -18.21 -7.05 12.79
N GLU A 37 -18.54 -8.31 12.57
CA GLU A 37 -17.70 -9.29 11.87
C GLU A 37 -18.30 -9.70 10.52
N ILE A 38 -17.48 -10.32 9.68
CA ILE A 38 -17.90 -10.96 8.44
C ILE A 38 -17.34 -12.38 8.39
N SER A 39 -18.04 -13.29 7.71
CA SER A 39 -17.60 -14.68 7.55
C SER A 39 -16.49 -14.82 6.49
N ASN A 40 -16.46 -13.93 5.49
CA ASN A 40 -15.60 -13.99 4.30
C ASN A 40 -14.39 -13.04 4.35
N VAL A 41 -13.76 -12.88 5.52
CA VAL A 41 -12.61 -11.97 5.72
C VAL A 41 -11.51 -12.19 4.70
N ALA A 42 -11.07 -13.44 4.48
CA ALA A 42 -9.97 -13.74 3.56
C ALA A 42 -10.24 -13.24 2.14
N GLN A 43 -11.43 -13.53 1.61
CA GLN A 43 -11.86 -13.11 0.27
C GLN A 43 -11.91 -11.59 0.14
N VAL A 44 -12.42 -10.90 1.16
CA VAL A 44 -12.44 -9.43 1.20
C VAL A 44 -11.02 -8.85 1.20
N LEU A 45 -10.10 -9.44 1.98
CA LEU A 45 -8.71 -8.97 2.02
C LEU A 45 -7.97 -9.23 0.70
N ASP A 46 -8.21 -10.36 0.03
CA ASP A 46 -7.64 -10.65 -1.29
C ASP A 46 -8.10 -9.65 -2.34
N LEU A 47 -9.39 -9.32 -2.35
CA LEU A 47 -9.92 -8.26 -3.20
C LEU A 47 -9.26 -6.91 -2.89
N CYS A 48 -9.09 -6.56 -1.62
CA CYS A 48 -8.41 -5.33 -1.22
C CYS A 48 -6.96 -5.27 -1.71
N ARG A 49 -6.21 -6.37 -1.63
CA ARG A 49 -4.84 -6.46 -2.16
C ARG A 49 -4.78 -6.19 -3.66
N SER A 50 -5.79 -6.62 -4.42
CA SER A 50 -5.85 -6.35 -5.87
C SER A 50 -6.01 -4.87 -6.21
N MET A 51 -6.58 -4.07 -5.30
CA MET A 51 -6.79 -2.63 -5.48
C MET A 51 -5.66 -1.74 -4.92
N THR A 52 -4.63 -2.34 -4.31
CA THR A 52 -3.59 -1.62 -3.54
C THR A 52 -2.78 -0.60 -4.35
N SER A 53 -2.73 -0.76 -5.67
CA SER A 53 -2.00 0.17 -6.57
C SER A 53 -2.71 1.51 -6.74
N SER A 54 -3.98 1.62 -6.36
CA SER A 54 -4.77 2.83 -6.58
C SER A 54 -5.71 3.20 -5.44
N THR A 55 -5.91 2.31 -4.46
CA THR A 55 -6.90 2.49 -3.40
C THR A 55 -6.26 2.31 -2.03
N ARG A 56 -6.59 3.21 -1.10
CA ARG A 56 -6.31 3.05 0.34
C ARG A 56 -7.60 2.97 1.13
N ILE A 57 -7.65 2.05 2.09
CA ILE A 57 -8.79 1.89 2.99
C ILE A 57 -8.38 2.32 4.39
N PHE A 58 -9.09 3.32 4.92
CA PHE A 58 -9.03 3.77 6.30
C PHE A 58 -10.17 3.12 7.08
N SER A 59 -9.84 2.18 7.95
CA SER A 59 -10.84 1.35 8.65
C SER A 59 -11.04 1.80 10.10
N PHE A 60 -12.29 1.79 10.55
CA PHE A 60 -12.71 2.17 11.88
C PHE A 60 -13.47 0.99 12.49
N GLY A 61 -12.89 0.39 13.53
CA GLY A 61 -13.58 -0.59 14.37
C GLY A 61 -14.32 0.14 15.49
N LEU A 62 -15.64 0.12 15.49
CA LEU A 62 -16.46 0.85 16.46
C LEU A 62 -16.95 -0.06 17.59
N GLY A 63 -17.09 0.51 18.78
CA GLY A 63 -17.75 -0.15 19.90
C GLY A 63 -16.90 -1.18 20.62
N HIS A 64 -17.56 -2.15 21.25
CA HIS A 64 -16.95 -3.03 22.23
C HIS A 64 -16.14 -4.17 21.60
N SER A 65 -16.56 -4.69 20.45
CA SER A 65 -15.96 -5.91 19.87
C SER A 65 -15.98 -5.94 18.35
N PRO A 66 -15.45 -4.90 17.67
CA PRO A 66 -15.28 -4.96 16.22
C PRO A 66 -14.24 -6.03 15.84
N SER A 67 -14.42 -6.66 14.68
CA SER A 67 -13.48 -7.67 14.17
C SER A 67 -12.09 -7.07 13.96
N ARG A 68 -11.14 -7.44 14.82
CA ARG A 68 -9.76 -6.92 14.74
C ARG A 68 -9.02 -7.38 13.50
N SER A 69 -9.26 -8.61 13.06
CA SER A 69 -8.65 -9.20 11.86
C SER A 69 -9.10 -8.45 10.61
N LEU A 70 -10.41 -8.16 10.51
CA LEU A 70 -10.99 -7.39 9.42
C LEU A 70 -10.46 -5.96 9.40
N VAL A 71 -10.65 -5.22 10.51
CA VAL A 71 -10.29 -3.79 10.59
C VAL A 71 -8.80 -3.59 10.30
N LYS A 72 -7.91 -4.37 10.92
CA LYS A 72 -6.47 -4.27 10.64
C LYS A 72 -6.12 -4.77 9.23
N GLY A 73 -6.77 -5.83 8.77
CA GLY A 73 -6.53 -6.44 7.47
C GLY A 73 -6.83 -5.49 6.31
N LEU A 74 -7.97 -4.78 6.37
CA LEU A 74 -8.39 -3.82 5.35
C LEU A 74 -7.35 -2.71 5.15
N ALA A 75 -6.93 -2.08 6.25
CA ALA A 75 -5.94 -1.02 6.23
C ALA A 75 -4.57 -1.52 5.74
N ARG A 76 -4.09 -2.67 6.25
CA ARG A 76 -2.78 -3.20 5.88
C ARG A 76 -2.70 -3.67 4.43
N SER A 77 -3.78 -4.23 3.89
CA SER A 77 -3.83 -4.73 2.51
C SER A 77 -3.75 -3.61 1.47
N THR A 78 -4.04 -2.38 1.87
CA THR A 78 -4.19 -1.21 0.98
C THR A 78 -3.30 -0.03 1.39
N ASN A 79 -2.33 -0.24 2.28
CA ASN A 79 -1.47 0.82 2.83
C ASN A 79 -2.24 2.01 3.46
N GLY A 80 -3.45 1.75 3.96
CA GLY A 80 -4.22 2.70 4.75
C GLY A 80 -3.86 2.66 6.23
N ARG A 81 -4.78 3.14 7.07
CA ARG A 81 -4.61 3.16 8.54
C ARG A 81 -5.91 2.70 9.20
N PHE A 82 -5.77 2.04 10.33
CA PHE A 82 -6.92 1.57 11.10
C PHE A 82 -6.98 2.28 12.45
N VAL A 83 -8.19 2.42 12.98
CA VAL A 83 -8.42 2.89 14.34
C VAL A 83 -9.53 2.06 14.98
N PHE A 84 -9.42 1.82 16.29
CA PHE A 84 -10.51 1.28 17.09
C PHE A 84 -11.05 2.41 17.96
N ILE A 85 -12.35 2.66 17.88
CA ILE A 85 -13.05 3.70 18.62
C ILE A 85 -13.95 3.03 19.64
N PRO A 86 -13.59 3.10 20.94
CA PRO A 86 -14.43 2.59 22.00
C PRO A 86 -15.78 3.32 22.07
N PRO A 87 -16.81 2.71 22.68
CA PRO A 87 -18.07 3.40 22.96
C PRO A 87 -17.85 4.69 23.75
N ASN A 88 -18.75 5.66 23.58
CA ASN A 88 -18.73 6.94 24.31
C ASN A 88 -17.43 7.76 24.16
N THR A 89 -16.66 7.52 23.10
CA THR A 89 -15.45 8.28 22.76
C THR A 89 -15.76 9.25 21.63
N SER A 90 -15.24 10.48 21.70
CA SER A 90 -15.33 11.41 20.57
C SER A 90 -14.60 10.83 19.36
N VAL A 91 -15.33 10.71 18.25
CA VAL A 91 -14.81 10.21 16.97
C VAL A 91 -13.96 11.25 16.24
N ASP A 92 -14.12 12.53 16.59
CA ASP A 92 -13.66 13.67 15.79
C ASP A 92 -12.14 13.70 15.61
N VAL A 93 -11.41 13.46 16.71
CA VAL A 93 -9.93 13.43 16.67
C VAL A 93 -9.42 12.30 15.79
N GLN A 94 -10.03 11.11 15.91
CA GLN A 94 -9.60 9.92 15.19
C GLN A 94 -9.93 10.03 13.69
N VAL A 95 -11.13 10.52 13.37
CA VAL A 95 -11.55 10.80 11.99
C VAL A 95 -10.67 11.90 11.39
N GLY A 96 -10.37 12.95 12.15
CA GLY A 96 -9.50 14.05 11.73
C GLY A 96 -8.09 13.60 11.35
N GLU A 97 -7.46 12.76 12.17
CA GLU A 97 -6.12 12.21 11.84
C GLU A 97 -6.12 11.31 10.61
N GLN A 98 -7.14 10.45 10.49
CA GLN A 98 -7.32 9.58 9.33
C GLN A 98 -7.53 10.42 8.05
N LEU A 99 -8.36 11.47 8.13
CA LEU A 99 -8.62 12.39 7.02
C LEU A 99 -7.36 13.17 6.63
N ARG A 100 -6.60 13.67 7.61
CA ARG A 100 -5.32 14.35 7.37
C ARG A 100 -4.35 13.44 6.61
N LYS A 101 -4.30 12.15 6.95
CA LYS A 101 -3.48 11.14 6.25
C LYS A 101 -4.02 10.84 4.84
N ALA A 102 -5.34 10.77 4.68
CA ALA A 102 -6.01 10.54 3.40
C ALA A 102 -5.75 11.65 2.38
N LEU A 103 -5.71 12.91 2.86
CA LEU A 103 -5.51 14.11 2.04
C LEU A 103 -4.04 14.44 1.73
N GLN A 104 -3.09 13.62 2.20
CA GLN A 104 -1.69 13.80 1.83
C GLN A 104 -1.52 13.61 0.33
N LEU A 105 -0.68 14.47 -0.27
CA LEU A 105 -0.26 14.32 -1.66
C LEU A 105 0.43 12.97 -1.86
N CYS A 106 0.15 12.35 -3.00
CA CYS A 106 0.84 11.15 -3.45
C CYS A 106 1.21 11.22 -4.92
N ILE A 107 2.15 10.37 -5.28
CA ILE A 107 2.42 10.01 -6.66
C ILE A 107 1.87 8.60 -6.88
N THR A 108 0.97 8.46 -7.85
CA THR A 108 0.45 7.15 -8.30
C THR A 108 1.25 6.67 -9.50
N ASN A 109 1.05 5.41 -9.91
CA ASN A 109 1.64 4.87 -11.16
C ASN A 109 3.18 5.01 -11.18
N VAL A 110 3.81 4.66 -10.06
CA VAL A 110 5.26 4.71 -9.91
C VAL A 110 5.83 3.36 -10.31
N HIS A 111 6.81 3.38 -11.20
CA HIS A 111 7.58 2.23 -11.61
C HIS A 111 8.97 2.27 -10.96
N ILE A 112 9.48 1.11 -10.59
CA ILE A 112 10.80 0.95 -9.99
C ILE A 112 11.71 0.35 -11.04
N LYS A 113 12.68 1.15 -11.49
CA LYS A 113 13.67 0.72 -12.47
C LYS A 113 14.92 0.23 -11.76
N TRP A 114 15.22 -1.04 -11.99
CA TRP A 114 16.39 -1.73 -11.46
C TRP A 114 17.56 -1.61 -12.45
N ASN A 115 18.55 -0.79 -12.13
CA ASN A 115 19.76 -0.66 -12.96
C ASN A 115 20.83 -1.68 -12.55
N LEU A 116 20.46 -2.97 -12.50
CA LEU A 116 21.36 -4.05 -12.07
C LEU A 116 21.91 -4.91 -13.22
N GLY A 117 21.48 -4.67 -14.46
CA GLY A 117 21.91 -5.47 -15.63
C GLY A 117 21.41 -6.92 -15.63
N VAL A 118 20.49 -7.25 -14.72
CA VAL A 118 19.85 -8.56 -14.55
C VAL A 118 18.35 -8.38 -14.37
N ASP A 119 17.61 -9.47 -14.57
CA ASP A 119 16.19 -9.48 -14.24
C ASP A 119 16.00 -9.52 -12.71
N VAL A 120 15.05 -8.72 -12.21
CA VAL A 120 14.79 -8.58 -10.77
C VAL A 120 13.31 -8.83 -10.51
N GLN A 121 13.02 -9.89 -9.76
CA GLN A 121 11.68 -10.12 -9.24
C GLN A 121 11.47 -9.20 -8.04
N SER A 122 10.42 -8.36 -8.08
CA SER A 122 10.17 -7.39 -7.02
C SER A 122 8.89 -7.64 -6.25
N ALA A 123 8.93 -7.33 -4.96
CA ALA A 123 7.77 -7.30 -4.08
C ALA A 123 7.68 -5.92 -3.39
N PRO A 124 6.56 -5.18 -3.54
CA PRO A 124 5.38 -5.54 -4.31
C PRO A 124 5.64 -5.50 -5.83
N LYS A 125 4.92 -6.35 -6.59
CA LYS A 125 5.05 -6.43 -8.06
C LYS A 125 4.58 -5.17 -8.78
N ARG A 126 3.62 -4.44 -8.18
CA ARG A 126 3.21 -3.09 -8.60
C ARG A 126 3.42 -2.17 -7.42
N SER A 127 4.01 -1.00 -7.65
CA SER A 127 4.21 -0.04 -6.57
C SER A 127 2.87 0.52 -6.13
N PRO A 128 2.58 0.58 -4.81
CA PRO A 128 1.46 1.35 -4.30
C PRO A 128 1.72 2.86 -4.49
N PRO A 129 0.70 3.71 -4.39
CA PRO A 129 0.88 5.15 -4.39
C PRO A 129 1.84 5.57 -3.25
N VAL A 130 2.79 6.44 -3.57
CA VAL A 130 3.80 6.93 -2.64
C VAL A 130 3.37 8.27 -2.08
N TYR A 131 3.10 8.33 -0.78
CA TYR A 131 2.64 9.54 -0.10
C TYR A 131 3.79 10.32 0.52
N VAL A 132 3.62 11.64 0.60
CA VAL A 132 4.55 12.51 1.34
C VAL A 132 4.65 12.03 2.80
N ASN A 133 5.88 11.93 3.31
CA ASN A 133 6.20 11.42 4.65
C ASN A 133 5.85 9.94 4.88
N ASP A 134 5.64 9.15 3.82
CA ASP A 134 5.55 7.70 3.92
C ASP A 134 6.82 7.03 3.41
N ARG A 135 7.01 5.76 3.79
CA ARG A 135 8.17 4.96 3.38
C ARG A 135 7.74 3.87 2.41
N LEU A 136 8.31 3.87 1.20
CA LEU A 136 8.18 2.73 0.29
C LEU A 136 9.31 1.73 0.58
N ILE A 137 8.95 0.50 0.92
CA ILE A 137 9.90 -0.60 1.05
C ILE A 137 9.62 -1.55 -0.10
N VAL A 138 10.64 -1.85 -0.87
CA VAL A 138 10.57 -2.79 -1.98
C VAL A 138 11.63 -3.84 -1.73
N TYR A 139 11.32 -5.07 -2.08
CA TYR A 139 12.26 -6.17 -2.06
C TYR A 139 12.53 -6.58 -3.50
N GLY A 140 13.78 -6.91 -3.78
CA GLY A 140 14.21 -7.41 -5.08
C GLY A 140 14.90 -8.75 -4.88
N LEU A 141 14.58 -9.70 -5.74
CA LEU A 141 15.15 -11.03 -5.79
C LEU A 141 15.77 -11.22 -7.17
N VAL A 142 16.97 -11.76 -7.20
CA VAL A 142 17.76 -12.04 -8.40
C VAL A 142 18.14 -13.51 -8.37
N ASP A 143 18.08 -14.18 -9.53
CA ASP A 143 18.56 -15.56 -9.68
C ASP A 143 20.10 -15.59 -9.75
N ASP A 144 20.73 -16.42 -8.92
CA ASP A 144 22.14 -16.34 -8.50
C ASP A 144 23.17 -16.82 -9.55
N ASP A 145 22.80 -16.92 -10.83
CA ASP A 145 23.67 -17.48 -11.87
C ASP A 145 24.68 -16.46 -12.46
N LYS A 146 24.62 -15.22 -11.97
CA LYS A 146 25.57 -14.16 -12.32
C LYS A 146 26.02 -13.52 -11.03
N THR A 147 27.30 -13.72 -10.69
CA THR A 147 28.02 -12.87 -9.76
C THR A 147 28.00 -11.43 -10.28
N ILE A 148 26.92 -10.70 -10.02
CA ILE A 148 26.81 -9.29 -10.39
C ILE A 148 27.89 -8.57 -9.59
N PRO A 149 28.88 -7.94 -10.24
CA PRO A 149 29.81 -7.10 -9.53
C PRO A 149 29.02 -5.88 -9.06
N PHE A 150 28.58 -5.89 -7.80
CA PHE A 150 27.98 -4.74 -7.12
C PHE A 150 29.05 -3.66 -6.77
N ASP A 151 30.04 -3.49 -7.65
CA ASP A 151 31.14 -2.51 -7.58
C ASP A 151 30.57 -1.08 -7.57
N HIS A 152 29.53 -0.84 -8.35
CA HIS A 152 28.98 0.49 -8.54
C HIS A 152 27.69 0.64 -7.75
N ASN A 153 27.81 1.11 -6.49
CA ASN A 153 26.74 1.65 -5.62
C ASN A 153 25.35 1.67 -6.31
N PRO A 154 24.60 0.54 -6.30
CA PRO A 154 23.49 0.38 -7.20
C PRO A 154 22.41 1.44 -6.91
N LEU A 155 21.88 2.02 -7.98
CA LEU A 155 20.87 3.07 -7.92
C LEU A 155 19.54 2.48 -8.37
N VAL A 156 18.51 2.74 -7.58
CA VAL A 156 17.12 2.45 -7.94
C VAL A 156 16.45 3.76 -8.28
N GLU A 157 15.85 3.81 -9.46
CA GLU A 157 15.12 4.98 -9.93
C GLU A 157 13.62 4.74 -9.76
N LEU A 158 12.95 5.70 -9.13
CA LEU A 158 11.49 5.78 -9.16
C LEU A 158 11.13 6.67 -10.33
N GLU A 159 10.43 6.11 -11.30
CA GLU A 159 9.95 6.81 -12.49
C GLU A 159 8.42 6.75 -12.54
N THR A 160 7.79 7.68 -13.24
CA THR A 160 6.38 7.57 -13.62
C THR A 160 6.21 6.54 -14.74
N GLU A 161 5.14 5.74 -14.71
CA GLU A 161 4.88 4.67 -15.69
C GLU A 161 4.74 5.16 -17.15
N HIS A 162 4.34 6.41 -17.38
CA HIS A 162 3.93 6.89 -18.70
C HIS A 162 5.00 7.69 -19.45
N ASP A 163 5.66 8.61 -18.76
CA ASP A 163 6.64 9.54 -19.32
C ASP A 163 8.06 9.28 -18.81
N HIS A 164 8.26 8.23 -18.00
CA HIS A 164 9.55 7.86 -17.42
C HIS A 164 10.22 9.03 -16.68
N HIS A 165 9.41 9.96 -16.15
CA HIS A 165 9.93 11.10 -15.42
C HIS A 165 10.51 10.61 -14.09
N ARG A 166 11.80 10.85 -13.89
CA ARG A 166 12.51 10.40 -12.70
C ARG A 166 12.10 11.23 -11.48
N LEU A 167 11.41 10.58 -10.56
CA LEU A 167 10.90 11.18 -9.33
C LEU A 167 11.96 11.18 -8.23
N ALA A 168 12.66 10.07 -8.06
CA ALA A 168 13.64 9.91 -6.99
C ALA A 168 14.70 8.88 -7.36
N ILE A 169 15.87 9.02 -6.73
CA ILE A 169 16.94 8.04 -6.76
C ILE A 169 17.17 7.58 -5.33
N ALA A 170 17.16 6.28 -5.11
CA ALA A 170 17.50 5.68 -3.82
C ALA A 170 18.73 4.80 -3.95
N LYS A 171 19.56 4.82 -2.91
CA LYS A 171 20.63 3.85 -2.74
C LYS A 171 20.03 2.54 -2.25
N VAL A 172 20.65 1.45 -2.70
CA VAL A 172 20.30 0.11 -2.26
C VAL A 172 21.01 -0.19 -0.96
N ASP A 173 20.25 -0.30 0.12
CA ASP A 173 20.77 -0.86 1.37
C ASP A 173 20.83 -2.39 1.23
N ARG A 174 22.02 -2.98 1.41
CA ARG A 174 22.16 -4.45 1.40
C ARG A 174 21.65 -5.00 2.73
N VAL A 175 20.65 -5.88 2.70
CA VAL A 175 20.37 -6.80 3.81
C VAL A 175 20.82 -8.17 3.36
N PRO A 176 21.97 -8.68 3.82
CA PRO A 176 22.41 -10.02 3.44
C PRO A 176 21.54 -11.05 4.18
N SER A 177 20.65 -11.72 3.46
CA SER A 177 20.15 -13.03 3.88
C SER A 177 20.12 -13.94 2.67
N VAL A 178 21.04 -14.90 2.67
CA VAL A 178 21.09 -16.01 1.71
C VAL A 178 20.27 -17.13 2.33
N SER A 179 19.23 -17.58 1.62
CA SER A 179 18.50 -18.80 1.94
C SER A 179 18.36 -19.54 0.63
N ASP A 180 19.03 -20.69 0.51
CA ASP A 180 18.90 -21.65 -0.59
C ASP A 180 19.03 -21.03 -2.00
N ASP A 181 20.26 -20.69 -2.41
CA ASP A 181 20.62 -20.21 -3.76
C ASP A 181 19.84 -18.99 -4.28
N ARG A 182 19.29 -18.18 -3.37
CA ARG A 182 18.54 -16.97 -3.66
C ARG A 182 18.94 -15.83 -2.72
N THR A 183 19.41 -14.71 -3.29
CA THR A 183 19.77 -13.52 -2.52
C THR A 183 18.58 -12.56 -2.42
N ILE A 184 18.05 -12.38 -1.20
CA ILE A 184 16.98 -11.40 -0.92
C ILE A 184 17.61 -10.04 -0.62
N PHE A 185 17.22 -9.00 -1.37
CA PHE A 185 17.61 -7.62 -1.09
C PHE A 185 16.42 -6.84 -0.49
N THR A 186 16.68 -6.05 0.55
CA THR A 186 15.68 -5.16 1.16
C THR A 186 16.01 -3.71 0.84
N PHE A 187 15.17 -3.04 0.05
CA PHE A 187 15.36 -1.64 -0.32
C PHE A 187 14.50 -0.78 0.59
N LYS A 188 15.16 0.04 1.43
CA LYS A 188 14.48 1.04 2.26
C LYS A 188 14.58 2.38 1.57
N ILE A 189 13.52 2.77 0.85
CA ILE A 189 13.42 4.14 0.35
C ILE A 189 12.83 4.97 1.49
N ASN A 190 13.70 5.50 2.34
CA ASN A 190 13.31 6.62 3.20
C ASN A 190 13.08 7.81 2.28
N LEU A 191 11.82 8.19 2.07
CA LEU A 191 11.45 9.40 1.35
C LEU A 191 11.78 10.61 2.25
N ILE A 192 13.08 10.93 2.39
CA ILE A 192 13.53 12.16 3.01
C ILE A 192 13.52 13.20 1.91
N CYS A 193 12.45 14.00 1.91
CA CYS A 193 12.34 15.18 1.08
C CYS A 193 12.46 14.88 -0.43
N LEU A 194 11.36 14.40 -1.02
CA LEU A 194 11.05 14.92 -2.35
C LEU A 194 10.85 16.43 -2.16
N LYS A 195 11.89 17.22 -2.44
CA LYS A 195 11.67 18.56 -3.00
C LYS A 195 10.98 18.33 -4.34
N LEU A 196 9.70 18.02 -4.29
CA LEU A 196 8.77 18.31 -5.36
C LEU A 196 8.74 19.84 -5.42
N ASN A 197 9.67 20.42 -6.19
CA ASN A 197 9.40 21.71 -6.82
C ASN A 197 8.28 21.45 -7.85
N LEU A 198 7.06 21.26 -7.35
CA LEU A 198 5.87 21.55 -8.11
C LEU A 198 5.62 23.04 -7.84
N PHE A 199 5.67 23.81 -8.94
CA PHE A 199 5.76 25.27 -9.10
C PHE A 199 7.18 25.82 -9.14
#